data_AF-A0A970MNK1-F1
#
_entry.id   AF-A0A970MNK1-F1
#
_cell.length_a   1.000
_cell.length_b   1.000
_cell.length_c   1.000
_cell.angle_alpha   90.00
_cell.angle_beta   90.00
_cell.angle_gamma   90.00
#
_symmetry.space_group_name_H-M   'P 1'
#
loop_
_entity.id
_entity.type
_entity.pdbx_description
1 polymer ?
#
loop_
_entity_poly.entity_id
_entity_poly.type
_entity_poly.pdbx_seq_one_letter_code
_entity_poly.pdbx_strand_id
1 'polypeptide(L)'
;MRTALLLYCIVLGLVLSACHMPTGGPEFTTPLPRFENPDENATQPEPTLPIITPTPTAASELVQLVATVWETLPQAPVLMYHRFDPREGAYSSRFVTSLADFDQQLGALYEAGFSLISLDDWLRGKIHLQEGRRPLIITIDDLFYADQIFLDDAGNPAPYSGIGRLWVFSQEHPDFNFEAALFY
;
A
#
# COMPACT_ATOMS: atom_id res chain seq x y z
N MET A 1 56.32 10.19 -17.95
CA MET A 1 56.00 10.99 -16.75
C MET A 1 55.25 12.28 -17.05
N ARG A 2 55.63 13.08 -18.06
CA ARG A 2 54.95 14.34 -18.40
C ARG A 2 53.50 14.20 -18.92
N THR A 3 53.20 13.14 -19.66
CA THR A 3 51.86 12.87 -20.23
C THR A 3 50.86 12.37 -19.19
N ALA A 4 51.31 11.55 -18.23
CA ALA A 4 50.48 11.07 -17.11
C ALA A 4 50.12 12.21 -16.13
N LEU A 5 51.03 13.17 -15.93
CA LEU A 5 50.75 14.35 -15.11
C LEU A 5 49.72 15.27 -15.77
N LEU A 6 49.76 15.42 -17.10
CA LEU A 6 48.76 16.19 -17.84
C LEU A 6 47.36 15.56 -17.79
N LEU A 7 47.26 14.23 -17.93
CA LEU A 7 45.99 13.52 -17.80
C LEU A 7 45.43 13.64 -16.38
N TYR A 8 46.28 13.54 -15.36
CA TYR A 8 45.87 13.70 -13.97
C TYR A 8 45.33 15.10 -13.68
N CYS A 9 45.98 16.15 -14.21
CA CYS A 9 45.48 17.53 -14.07
C CYS A 9 44.13 17.76 -14.78
N ILE A 10 43.89 17.13 -15.93
CA ILE A 10 42.62 17.24 -16.65
C ILE A 10 41.49 16.52 -15.90
N VAL A 11 41.74 15.31 -15.38
CA VAL A 11 40.75 14.56 -14.59
C VAL A 11 40.44 15.28 -13.27
N LEU A 12 41.44 15.84 -12.59
CA LEU A 12 41.23 16.62 -11.36
C LEU A 12 40.44 17.92 -11.60
N GLY A 13 40.63 18.56 -12.76
CA GLY A 13 39.86 19.75 -13.16
C GLY A 13 38.37 19.48 -13.44
N LEU A 14 38.05 18.28 -13.95
CA LEU A 14 36.67 17.86 -14.22
C LEU A 14 35.89 17.52 -12.94
N VAL A 15 36.55 17.06 -11.88
CA VAL A 15 35.90 16.73 -10.58
C VAL A 15 35.58 17.99 -9.76
N LEU A 16 36.28 19.11 -9.99
CA LEU A 16 36.12 20.36 -9.22
C LEU A 16 35.08 21.35 -9.80
N SER A 17 34.46 21.06 -10.95
CA SER A 17 33.47 21.95 -11.59
C SER A 17 32.00 21.54 -11.36
N ALA A 18 31.72 20.53 -10.54
CA ALA A 18 30.38 20.03 -10.29
C ALA A 18 29.77 20.57 -8.98
N CYS A 19 29.77 21.90 -8.80
CA CYS A 19 28.96 22.59 -7.79
C CYS A 19 28.67 24.02 -8.26
N HIS A 20 27.66 24.18 -9.11
CA HIS A 20 26.97 25.45 -9.32
C HIS A 20 25.47 25.16 -9.43
N MET A 21 24.79 25.17 -8.28
CA MET A 21 23.33 25.19 -8.21
C MET A 21 22.89 26.65 -8.35
N PRO A 22 22.13 27.04 -9.38
CA PRO A 22 21.56 28.38 -9.45
C PRO A 22 20.52 28.53 -8.33
N THR A 23 20.81 29.41 -7.38
CA THR A 23 19.85 29.85 -6.36
C THR A 23 18.97 30.91 -7.00
N GLY A 24 17.84 30.49 -7.57
CA GLY A 24 16.90 31.39 -8.24
C GLY A 24 15.59 30.68 -8.55
N GLY A 25 14.75 30.49 -7.53
CA GLY A 25 13.34 30.19 -7.76
C GLY A 25 12.63 31.47 -8.25
N PRO A 26 11.66 31.38 -9.18
CA PRO A 26 10.86 32.54 -9.55
C PRO A 26 10.00 32.97 -8.36
N GLU A 27 10.20 34.20 -7.88
CA GLU A 27 9.23 34.88 -7.02
C GLU A 27 7.95 35.12 -7.84
N PHE A 28 6.94 34.28 -7.63
CA PHE A 28 5.57 34.60 -8.02
C PHE A 28 4.96 35.55 -6.98
N THR A 29 5.26 36.83 -7.10
CA THR A 29 4.43 37.88 -6.48
C THR A 29 3.21 38.12 -7.37
N THR A 30 2.19 37.29 -7.20
CA THR A 30 0.85 37.62 -7.71
C THR A 30 0.27 38.70 -6.80
N PRO A 31 -0.13 39.88 -7.29
CA PRO A 31 -0.91 40.82 -6.49
C PRO A 31 -2.22 40.14 -6.11
N LEU A 32 -2.55 40.13 -4.81
CA LEU A 32 -3.89 39.75 -4.39
C LEU A 32 -4.90 40.67 -5.09
N PRO A 33 -5.96 40.14 -5.71
CA PRO A 33 -7.00 40.98 -6.26
C PRO A 33 -7.62 41.81 -5.14
N ARG A 34 -7.66 43.13 -5.34
CA ARG A 34 -8.39 44.06 -4.49
C ARG A 34 -9.88 43.77 -4.69
N PHE A 35 -10.54 43.26 -3.67
CA PHE A 35 -11.99 43.25 -3.63
C PHE A 35 -12.45 44.71 -3.48
N GLU A 36 -13.00 45.27 -4.54
CA GLU A 36 -13.90 46.43 -4.42
C GLU A 36 -15.20 45.92 -3.79
N ASN A 37 -15.54 46.44 -2.62
CA ASN A 37 -16.84 46.20 -2.01
C ASN A 37 -17.90 46.79 -2.94
N PRO A 38 -18.86 45.99 -3.43
CA PRO A 38 -20.01 46.53 -4.14
C PRO A 38 -20.84 47.37 -3.17
N ASP A 39 -21.34 48.50 -3.68
CA ASP A 39 -22.19 49.45 -2.97
C ASP A 39 -23.27 48.77 -2.10
N GLU A 40 -23.33 49.18 -0.83
CA GLU A 40 -24.41 48.88 0.11
C GLU A 40 -25.71 49.59 -0.33
N ASN A 41 -26.34 49.19 -1.44
CA ASN A 41 -27.78 49.46 -1.63
C ASN A 41 -28.44 48.65 -2.75
N ALA A 42 -28.61 47.34 -2.55
CA ALA A 42 -29.56 46.57 -3.35
C ALA A 42 -30.36 45.62 -2.46
N THR A 43 -31.64 45.93 -2.25
CA THR A 43 -32.61 45.02 -1.64
C THR A 43 -32.89 43.86 -2.61
N GLN A 44 -32.34 42.68 -2.32
CA GLN A 44 -32.59 41.46 -3.09
C GLN A 44 -33.76 40.66 -2.49
N PRO A 45 -34.73 40.16 -3.28
CA PRO A 45 -35.80 39.31 -2.77
C PRO A 45 -35.26 37.93 -2.36
N GLU A 46 -35.77 37.41 -1.25
CA GLU A 46 -35.38 36.14 -0.62
C GLU A 46 -35.72 34.94 -1.53
N PRO A 47 -34.76 34.02 -1.81
CA PRO A 47 -35.03 32.83 -2.61
C PRO A 47 -35.79 31.77 -1.79
N THR A 48 -36.96 31.37 -2.25
CA THR A 48 -37.71 30.23 -1.67
C THR A 48 -37.04 28.92 -2.07
N LEU A 49 -36.39 28.24 -1.11
CA LEU A 49 -35.80 26.91 -1.32
C LEU A 49 -36.90 25.85 -1.53
N PRO A 50 -36.73 24.89 -2.46
CA PRO A 50 -37.66 23.77 -2.60
C PRO A 50 -37.57 22.85 -1.38
N ILE A 51 -38.74 22.45 -0.86
CA ILE A 51 -38.85 21.47 0.23
C ILE A 51 -38.53 20.09 -0.35
N ILE A 52 -37.39 19.53 0.03
CA ILE A 52 -37.02 18.13 -0.20
C ILE A 52 -37.76 17.26 0.83
N THR A 53 -38.76 16.50 0.38
CA THR A 53 -39.39 15.45 1.19
C THR A 53 -38.38 14.30 1.34
N PRO A 54 -37.97 13.90 2.57
CA PRO A 54 -37.05 12.78 2.73
C PRO A 54 -37.72 11.48 2.31
N THR A 55 -37.12 10.78 1.35
CA THR A 55 -37.50 9.40 1.01
C THR A 55 -37.25 8.52 2.23
N PRO A 56 -38.23 7.72 2.70
CA PRO A 56 -38.03 6.85 3.84
C PRO A 56 -36.90 5.85 3.54
N THR A 57 -35.84 5.92 4.36
CA THR A 57 -34.74 4.95 4.33
C THR A 57 -35.33 3.59 4.74
N ALA A 58 -35.26 2.61 3.85
CA ALA A 58 -35.69 1.25 4.16
C ALA A 58 -34.92 0.76 5.41
N ALA A 59 -35.65 0.29 6.41
CA ALA A 59 -35.06 -0.24 7.63
C ALA A 59 -34.14 -1.42 7.29
N SER A 60 -32.89 -1.36 7.72
CA SER A 60 -31.93 -2.44 7.52
C SER A 60 -32.45 -3.72 8.18
N GLU A 61 -32.57 -4.78 7.39
CA GLU A 61 -32.97 -6.09 7.89
C GLU A 61 -31.89 -6.65 8.82
N LEU A 62 -32.27 -7.08 10.02
CA LEU A 62 -31.32 -7.64 10.98
C LEU A 62 -30.90 -9.04 10.52
N VAL A 63 -29.61 -9.23 10.22
CA VAL A 63 -29.04 -10.54 9.91
C VAL A 63 -28.69 -11.27 11.22
N GLN A 64 -29.24 -12.47 11.41
CA GLN A 64 -28.79 -13.37 12.48
C GLN A 64 -27.58 -14.17 11.99
N LEU A 65 -26.45 -14.05 12.70
CA LEU A 65 -25.23 -14.79 12.40
C LEU A 65 -25.01 -15.87 13.47
N VAL A 66 -24.79 -17.11 13.02
CA VAL A 66 -24.31 -18.20 13.87
C VAL A 66 -22.80 -18.31 13.64
N ALA A 67 -22.02 -18.35 14.72
CA ALA A 67 -20.57 -18.45 14.65
C ALA A 67 -20.06 -19.59 15.54
N THR A 68 -19.11 -20.37 15.00
CA THR A 68 -18.30 -21.31 15.78
C THR A 68 -17.21 -20.51 16.48
N VAL A 69 -17.09 -20.66 17.81
CA VAL A 69 -16.06 -19.99 18.61
C VAL A 69 -14.93 -20.96 18.94
N TRP A 70 -13.70 -20.45 19.06
CA TRP A 70 -12.58 -21.25 19.54
C TRP A 70 -12.76 -21.62 21.01
N GLU A 71 -12.49 -22.88 21.36
CA GLU A 71 -12.53 -23.37 22.75
C GLU A 71 -11.36 -22.86 23.60
N THR A 72 -10.26 -22.50 22.94
CA THR A 72 -9.04 -21.95 23.57
C THR A 72 -8.60 -20.69 22.83
N LEU A 73 -7.74 -19.88 23.46
CA LEU A 73 -7.22 -18.68 22.81
C LEU A 73 -6.48 -19.06 21.52
N PRO A 74 -6.88 -18.51 20.36
CA PRO A 74 -6.21 -18.82 19.10
C PRO A 74 -4.76 -18.34 19.13
N GLN A 75 -3.92 -18.98 18.33
CA GLN A 75 -2.54 -18.55 18.07
C GLN A 75 -2.38 -18.27 16.58
N ALA A 76 -1.71 -17.17 16.24
CA ALA A 76 -1.44 -16.78 14.86
C ALA A 76 0.08 -16.74 14.63
N PRO A 77 0.61 -17.50 13.65
CA PRO A 77 1.94 -17.27 13.14
C PRO A 77 2.02 -15.87 12.50
N VAL A 78 3.15 -15.19 12.70
CA VAL A 78 3.48 -13.92 12.04
C VAL A 78 4.67 -14.18 11.12
N LEU A 79 4.43 -14.16 9.82
CA LEU A 79 5.46 -14.37 8.80
C LEU A 79 5.91 -13.03 8.26
N MET A 80 7.22 -12.77 8.33
CA MET A 80 7.81 -11.50 7.93
C MET A 80 8.57 -11.68 6.61
N TYR A 81 8.33 -10.77 5.69
CA TYR A 81 9.04 -10.64 4.43
C TYR A 81 9.69 -9.25 4.32
N HIS A 82 10.76 -9.16 3.54
CA HIS A 82 11.30 -7.86 3.12
C HIS A 82 11.11 -7.71 1.62
N ARG A 83 12.06 -8.21 0.83
CA ARG A 83 12.10 -8.04 -0.63
C ARG A 83 11.59 -9.27 -1.36
N PHE A 84 11.23 -9.06 -2.61
CA PHE A 84 10.88 -10.14 -3.52
C PHE A 84 11.74 -10.13 -4.78
N ASP A 85 12.03 -11.31 -5.32
CA ASP A 85 12.77 -11.45 -6.58
C ASP A 85 11.87 -12.06 -7.66
N PRO A 86 11.46 -11.27 -8.69
CA PRO A 86 10.57 -11.74 -9.74
C PRO A 86 11.29 -12.52 -10.86
N ARG A 87 12.62 -12.65 -10.81
CA ARG A 87 13.37 -13.32 -11.88
C ARG A 87 13.06 -14.82 -11.89
N GLU A 88 12.84 -15.35 -13.08
CA GLU A 88 12.69 -16.79 -13.27
C GLU A 88 13.95 -17.53 -12.80
N GLY A 89 13.78 -18.58 -12.00
CA GLY A 89 14.89 -19.34 -11.42
C GLY A 89 15.63 -18.63 -10.29
N ALA A 90 15.11 -17.52 -9.76
CA ALA A 90 15.63 -16.94 -8.53
C ALA A 90 15.45 -17.89 -7.33
N TYR A 91 16.35 -17.77 -6.36
CA TYR A 91 16.28 -18.52 -5.10
C TYR A 91 16.15 -17.56 -3.93
N SER A 92 15.36 -17.93 -2.94
CA SER A 92 15.24 -17.15 -1.71
C SER A 92 16.57 -17.08 -0.94
N SER A 93 16.80 -15.93 -0.33
CA SER A 93 17.90 -15.65 0.58
C SER A 93 17.36 -15.09 1.89
N ARG A 94 18.23 -14.70 2.82
CA ARG A 94 17.84 -14.24 4.16
C ARG A 94 16.79 -13.11 4.15
N PHE A 95 16.85 -12.20 3.18
CA PHE A 95 16.02 -10.99 3.13
C PHE A 95 15.32 -10.77 1.79
N VAL A 96 15.43 -11.73 0.87
CA VAL A 96 14.82 -11.64 -0.46
C VAL A 96 14.17 -12.98 -0.74
N THR A 97 12.86 -13.01 -0.92
CA THR A 97 12.10 -14.22 -1.26
C THR A 97 11.86 -14.25 -2.75
N SER A 98 12.19 -15.35 -3.44
CA SER A 98 11.81 -15.46 -4.86
C SER A 98 10.28 -15.52 -4.97
N LEU A 99 9.68 -14.97 -6.03
CA LEU A 99 8.23 -15.06 -6.17
C LEU A 99 7.76 -16.51 -6.31
N ALA A 100 8.55 -17.37 -6.96
CA ALA A 100 8.24 -18.79 -7.07
C ALA A 100 8.18 -19.48 -5.70
N ASP A 101 9.12 -19.18 -4.79
CA ASP A 101 9.09 -19.71 -3.43
C ASP A 101 7.92 -19.11 -2.63
N PHE A 102 7.62 -17.82 -2.83
CA PHE A 102 6.48 -17.16 -2.17
C PHE A 102 5.16 -17.81 -2.56
N ASP A 103 4.95 -18.09 -3.85
CA ASP A 103 3.75 -18.77 -4.34
C ASP A 103 3.59 -20.17 -3.73
N GLN A 104 4.69 -20.93 -3.64
CA GLN A 104 4.69 -22.23 -2.99
C GLN A 104 4.38 -22.13 -1.49
N GLN A 105 4.89 -21.09 -0.82
CA GLN A 105 4.58 -20.83 0.59
C GLN A 105 3.10 -20.49 0.79
N LEU A 106 2.52 -19.63 -0.05
CA LEU A 106 1.09 -19.30 0.00
C LEU A 106 0.23 -20.55 -0.19
N GLY A 107 0.55 -21.37 -1.20
CA GLY A 107 -0.12 -22.65 -1.42
C GLY A 107 -0.02 -23.59 -0.22
N ALA A 108 1.19 -23.77 0.33
CA ALA A 108 1.40 -24.63 1.50
C ALA A 108 0.63 -24.14 2.76
N LEU A 109 0.58 -22.83 2.98
CA LEU A 109 -0.16 -22.22 4.09
C LEU A 109 -1.68 -22.41 3.90
N TYR A 110 -2.16 -22.21 2.68
CA TYR A 110 -3.57 -22.40 2.34
C TYR A 110 -4.00 -23.86 2.54
N GLU A 111 -3.24 -24.82 2.01
CA GLU A 111 -3.49 -26.27 2.16
C GLU A 111 -3.40 -26.72 3.61
N ALA A 112 -2.54 -26.10 4.42
CA ALA A 112 -2.49 -26.36 5.85
C ALA A 112 -3.74 -25.84 6.57
N GLY A 113 -4.57 -24.99 5.96
CA GLY A 113 -5.80 -24.44 6.55
C GLY A 113 -5.63 -23.08 7.22
N PHE A 114 -4.63 -22.28 6.80
CA PHE A 114 -4.44 -20.92 7.30
C PHE A 114 -5.13 -19.87 6.43
N SER A 115 -5.77 -18.88 7.05
CA SER A 115 -6.30 -17.69 6.38
C SER A 115 -5.71 -16.44 7.02
N LEU A 116 -5.50 -15.43 6.19
CA LEU A 116 -4.98 -14.16 6.62
C LEU A 116 -6.00 -13.42 7.48
N ILE A 117 -5.48 -12.75 8.49
CA ILE A 117 -6.21 -11.79 9.31
C ILE A 117 -5.42 -10.49 9.39
N SER A 118 -6.13 -9.37 9.53
CA SER A 118 -5.50 -8.08 9.80
C SER A 118 -4.77 -8.12 11.15
N LEU A 119 -3.55 -7.57 11.17
CA LEU A 119 -2.81 -7.40 12.42
C LEU A 119 -3.56 -6.47 13.40
N ASP A 120 -4.26 -5.44 12.91
CA ASP A 120 -5.07 -4.55 13.76
C ASP A 120 -6.26 -5.30 14.37
N ASP A 121 -6.93 -6.15 13.59
CA ASP A 121 -8.02 -6.98 14.10
C ASP A 121 -7.53 -8.02 15.11
N TRP A 122 -6.36 -8.63 14.87
CA TRP A 122 -5.72 -9.52 15.84
C TRP A 122 -5.49 -8.80 17.18
N LEU A 123 -4.89 -7.61 17.15
CA LEU A 123 -4.61 -6.82 18.36
C LEU A 123 -5.88 -6.38 19.09
N ARG A 124 -7.00 -6.20 18.37
CA ARG A 124 -8.31 -5.85 18.94
C ARG A 124 -9.14 -7.08 19.35
N GLY A 125 -8.63 -8.30 19.13
CA GLY A 125 -9.38 -9.53 19.37
C GLY A 125 -10.58 -9.73 18.45
N LYS A 126 -10.60 -9.09 17.27
CA LYS A 126 -11.68 -9.17 16.27
C LYS A 126 -11.39 -10.22 15.20
N ILE A 127 -11.30 -11.48 15.62
CA ILE A 127 -10.90 -12.57 14.72
C ILE A 127 -12.14 -13.17 14.06
N HIS A 128 -12.31 -12.95 12.76
CA HIS A 128 -13.38 -13.54 11.97
C HIS A 128 -12.76 -14.32 10.81
N LEU A 129 -13.00 -15.63 10.79
CA LEU A 129 -12.52 -16.54 9.77
C LEU A 129 -13.62 -17.51 9.39
N GLN A 130 -13.53 -18.08 8.18
CA GLN A 130 -14.38 -19.20 7.81
C GLN A 130 -14.13 -20.39 8.74
N GLU A 131 -15.18 -21.18 8.98
CA GLU A 131 -15.10 -22.35 9.85
C GLU A 131 -14.00 -23.31 9.38
N GLY A 132 -13.19 -23.80 10.33
CA GLY A 132 -12.05 -24.68 10.06
C GLY A 132 -10.74 -23.97 9.66
N ARG A 133 -10.76 -22.66 9.37
CA ARG A 133 -9.56 -21.89 9.06
C ARG A 133 -8.85 -21.40 10.33
N ARG A 134 -7.53 -21.27 10.25
CA ARG A 134 -6.66 -20.79 11.35
C ARG A 134 -6.05 -19.44 11.00
N PRO A 135 -5.85 -18.54 11.98
CA PRO A 135 -5.32 -17.22 11.70
C PRO A 135 -3.84 -17.27 11.29
N LEU A 136 -3.49 -16.42 10.35
CA LEU A 136 -2.13 -16.17 9.86
C LEU A 136 -1.97 -14.66 9.65
N ILE A 137 -0.80 -14.13 9.99
CA ILE A 137 -0.46 -12.74 9.76
C ILE A 137 0.78 -12.70 8.88
N ILE A 138 0.73 -11.89 7.81
CA ILE A 138 1.89 -11.57 6.98
C ILE A 138 2.29 -10.12 7.25
N THR A 139 3.60 -9.91 7.40
CA THR A 139 4.21 -8.57 7.45
C THR A 139 5.19 -8.38 6.30
N ILE A 140 5.27 -7.16 5.80
CA ILE A 140 6.26 -6.74 4.79
C ILE A 140 6.95 -5.48 5.30
N ASP A 141 8.25 -5.55 5.53
CA ASP A 141 9.01 -4.45 6.12
C ASP A 141 9.85 -3.70 5.05
N ASP A 142 10.40 -2.54 5.41
CA ASP A 142 11.19 -1.59 4.61
C ASP A 142 10.40 -0.78 3.58
N LEU A 143 9.58 -1.42 2.75
CA LEU A 143 8.76 -0.80 1.68
C LEU A 143 9.47 0.22 0.75
N PHE A 144 10.79 0.10 0.54
CA PHE A 144 11.53 1.00 -0.33
C PHE A 144 11.52 0.59 -1.81
N TYR A 145 10.97 -0.57 -2.16
CA TYR A 145 11.16 -1.18 -3.47
C TYR A 145 9.86 -1.64 -4.13
N ALA A 146 9.80 -1.49 -5.46
CA ALA A 146 8.64 -1.85 -6.26
C ALA A 146 8.33 -3.36 -6.27
N ASP A 147 9.30 -4.22 -5.92
CA ASP A 147 9.04 -5.66 -5.76
C ASP A 147 8.21 -5.99 -4.50
N GLN A 148 7.95 -5.03 -3.62
CA GLN A 148 7.15 -5.25 -2.41
C GLN A 148 5.69 -4.86 -2.67
N ILE A 149 5.47 -3.63 -3.12
CA ILE A 149 4.17 -3.06 -3.45
C ILE A 149 4.29 -2.17 -4.69
N PHE A 150 3.48 -2.46 -5.71
CA PHE A 150 3.41 -1.63 -6.90
C PHE A 150 2.08 -1.83 -7.63
N LEU A 151 1.63 -0.81 -8.36
CA LEU A 151 0.51 -0.89 -9.30
C LEU A 151 1.04 -0.69 -10.71
N ASP A 152 0.56 -1.48 -11.67
CA ASP A 152 0.89 -1.29 -13.08
C ASP A 152 0.24 -0.02 -13.66
N ASP A 153 0.53 0.29 -14.93
CA ASP A 153 0.01 1.48 -15.62
C ASP A 153 -1.53 1.52 -15.72
N ALA A 154 -2.20 0.37 -15.58
CA ALA A 154 -3.65 0.25 -15.56
C ALA A 154 -4.24 0.32 -14.13
N GLY A 155 -3.39 0.47 -13.11
CA GLY A 155 -3.78 0.54 -11.70
C GLY A 155 -4.02 -0.82 -11.05
N ASN A 156 -3.63 -1.94 -11.69
CA ASN A 156 -3.76 -3.26 -11.11
C ASN A 156 -2.54 -3.61 -10.23
N PRO A 157 -2.68 -4.45 -9.19
CA PRO A 157 -1.55 -4.95 -8.42
C PRO A 157 -0.51 -5.60 -9.33
N ALA A 158 0.72 -5.10 -9.30
CA ALA A 158 1.75 -5.54 -10.23
C ALA A 158 2.18 -6.98 -9.92
N PRO A 159 2.12 -7.93 -10.87
CA PRO A 159 2.36 -9.35 -10.61
C PRO A 159 3.83 -9.67 -10.26
N TYR A 160 4.75 -8.74 -10.51
CA TYR A 160 6.15 -8.86 -10.09
C TYR A 160 6.39 -8.42 -8.63
N SER A 161 5.37 -7.89 -7.95
CA SER A 161 5.45 -7.48 -6.55
C SER A 161 4.89 -8.56 -5.63
N GLY A 162 5.42 -8.67 -4.41
CA GLY A 162 4.93 -9.62 -3.41
C GLY A 162 3.46 -9.40 -3.05
N ILE A 163 3.04 -8.15 -2.82
CA ILE A 163 1.61 -7.85 -2.56
C ILE A 163 0.76 -8.15 -3.80
N GLY A 164 1.27 -7.92 -5.01
CA GLY A 164 0.57 -8.29 -6.24
C GLY A 164 0.34 -9.79 -6.36
N ARG A 165 1.35 -10.63 -6.07
CA ARG A 165 1.19 -12.10 -6.02
C ARG A 165 0.20 -12.52 -4.93
N LEU A 166 0.28 -11.91 -3.74
CA LEU A 166 -0.65 -12.17 -2.65
C LEU A 166 -2.09 -11.83 -3.03
N TRP A 167 -2.30 -10.70 -3.72
CA TRP A 167 -3.61 -10.29 -4.19
C TRP A 167 -4.16 -11.31 -5.19
N VAL A 168 -3.39 -11.69 -6.22
CA VAL A 168 -3.81 -12.71 -7.19
C VAL A 168 -4.22 -14.01 -6.49
N PHE A 169 -3.39 -14.49 -5.57
CA PHE A 169 -3.68 -15.70 -4.80
C PHE A 169 -5.00 -15.58 -4.02
N SER A 170 -5.26 -14.44 -3.38
CA SER A 170 -6.51 -14.21 -2.65
C SER A 170 -7.75 -14.17 -3.55
N GLN A 171 -7.61 -13.77 -4.82
CA GLN A 171 -8.73 -13.79 -5.77
C GLN A 171 -9.08 -15.23 -6.17
N GLU A 172 -8.06 -16.08 -6.31
CA GLU A 172 -8.21 -17.51 -6.60
C GLU A 172 -8.68 -18.31 -5.39
N HIS A 173 -8.38 -17.82 -4.18
CA HIS A 173 -8.72 -18.42 -2.89
C HIS A 173 -9.40 -17.42 -1.94
N PRO A 174 -10.69 -17.06 -2.16
CA PRO A 174 -11.36 -16.03 -1.37
C PRO A 174 -11.41 -16.31 0.14
N ASP A 175 -11.39 -17.58 0.54
CA ASP A 175 -11.34 -18.02 1.94
C ASP A 175 -9.95 -17.89 2.57
N PHE A 176 -8.89 -17.66 1.78
CA PHE A 176 -7.57 -17.30 2.29
C PHE A 176 -7.49 -15.86 2.80
N ASN A 177 -8.42 -14.99 2.38
CA ASN A 177 -8.42 -13.54 2.60
C ASN A 177 -7.24 -12.80 1.96
N PHE A 178 -7.28 -11.46 2.02
CA PHE A 178 -6.22 -10.57 1.55
C PHE A 178 -5.89 -9.54 2.63
N GLU A 179 -4.83 -9.80 3.40
CA GLU A 179 -4.37 -8.92 4.47
C GLU A 179 -2.84 -8.90 4.50
N ALA A 180 -2.24 -7.74 4.76
CA ALA A 180 -0.81 -7.61 5.01
C ALA A 180 -0.56 -6.41 5.93
N ALA A 181 0.29 -6.58 6.93
CA ALA A 181 0.79 -5.48 7.75
C ALA A 181 2.08 -4.93 7.13
N LEU A 182 2.11 -3.62 6.88
CA LEU A 182 3.24 -2.99 6.21
C LEU A 182 4.01 -2.11 7.19
N PHE A 183 5.33 -2.28 7.25
CA PHE A 183 6.23 -1.52 8.13
C PHE A 183 7.28 -0.79 7.28
N TYR A 184 7.29 0.54 7.31
CA TYR A 184 8.18 1.40 6.52
C TYR A 184 9.03 2.32 7.39
#